data_AF-A0A6C0E0S1-F1
#
_entry.id   AF-A0A6C0E0S1-F1
#
_cell.length_a   1.000
_cell.length_b   1.000
_cell.length_c   1.000
_cell.angle_alpha   90.00
_cell.angle_beta   90.00
_cell.angle_gamma   90.00
#
_symmetry.space_group_name_H-M   'P 1'
#
loop_
_entity.id
_entity.type
_entity.pdbx_description
1 polymer ?
#
loop_
_entity_poly.entity_id
_entity_poly.type
_entity_poly.pdbx_seq_one_letter_code
_entity_poly.pdbx_strand_id
1 'polypeptide(L)'
;MTTIPKLIFIVPYRDRLPQKQHFSIYMKYIMEDYNKDDYEIYYSHQTDSRMFNRGATKNIGFLAIKEKYPNDYKNITIVFNDVDTLPSIKNMFDYITHTGIVKHFYGFTFALGGIVSITGEDFEKCNGFPNNWGWGLEDNALNNRVLERSIIINRDQFIPINNPRVIHLFDNPNRIINVREPALYINNELRDNLDSIYGLAYTIVDSQASNLMTNENSNKLTEIKQNEYIINIHQFLTLIKENNNTFYSQNLIHEPTLAVNKTVSVKKRYVKPRWLLNNNYM
;
A
#
# COMPACT_ATOMS: atom_id res chain seq x y z
N MET A 1 -21.86 12.97 14.99
CA MET A 1 -21.25 13.30 13.69
C MET A 1 -19.99 12.47 13.59
N THR A 2 -19.76 11.80 12.45
CA THR A 2 -18.51 11.06 12.23
C THR A 2 -17.37 12.06 12.15
N THR A 3 -16.35 11.93 12.99
CA THR A 3 -15.17 12.80 12.88
C THR A 3 -14.44 12.50 11.57
N ILE A 4 -14.08 13.55 10.84
CA ILE A 4 -13.41 13.44 9.54
C ILE A 4 -11.90 13.54 9.78
N PRO A 5 -11.11 12.48 9.50
CA PRO A 5 -9.67 12.54 9.66
C PRO A 5 -9.06 13.48 8.62
N LYS A 6 -7.97 14.15 9.00
CA LYS A 6 -7.16 14.95 8.08
C LYS A 6 -6.19 14.06 7.29
N LEU A 7 -5.83 12.92 7.87
CA LEU A 7 -4.78 12.04 7.39
C LEU A 7 -5.25 10.58 7.37
N ILE A 8 -5.07 9.89 6.26
CA ILE A 8 -5.36 8.45 6.18
C ILE A 8 -4.17 7.72 5.58
N PHE A 9 -3.64 6.76 6.32
CA PHE A 9 -2.63 5.83 5.82
C PHE A 9 -3.30 4.66 5.11
N ILE A 10 -2.90 4.41 3.86
CA ILE A 10 -3.27 3.22 3.10
C ILE A 10 -2.01 2.36 2.97
N VAL A 11 -2.03 1.21 3.65
CA VAL A 11 -0.93 0.27 3.72
C VAL A 11 -1.28 -0.97 2.89
N PRO A 12 -0.70 -1.17 1.69
CA PRO A 12 -0.95 -2.37 0.90
C PRO A 12 -0.38 -3.59 1.63
N TYR A 13 -1.20 -4.63 1.81
CA TYR A 13 -0.86 -5.72 2.71
C TYR A 13 -1.25 -7.10 2.17
N ARG A 14 -0.32 -8.05 2.27
CA ARG A 14 -0.57 -9.50 2.17
C ARG A 14 0.62 -10.28 2.72
N ASP A 15 0.38 -11.32 3.51
CA ASP A 15 1.39 -12.28 4.00
C ASP A 15 2.63 -11.66 4.70
N ARG A 16 2.44 -10.53 5.38
CA ARG A 16 3.52 -9.78 6.06
C ARG A 16 3.23 -9.54 7.55
N LEU A 17 2.76 -10.58 8.25
CA LEU A 17 2.31 -10.47 9.65
C LEU A 17 3.38 -9.86 10.58
N PRO A 18 4.67 -10.28 10.54
CA PRO A 18 5.70 -9.66 11.39
C PRO A 18 5.90 -8.16 11.09
N GLN A 19 5.88 -7.78 9.81
CA GLN A 19 6.02 -6.38 9.41
C GLN A 19 4.78 -5.57 9.83
N LYS A 20 3.57 -6.10 9.67
CA LYS A 20 2.34 -5.44 10.16
C LYS A 20 2.36 -5.25 11.67
N GLN A 21 2.80 -6.25 12.44
CA GLN A 21 2.91 -6.14 13.90
C GLN A 21 3.90 -5.04 14.28
N HIS A 22 5.08 -5.02 13.66
CA HIS A 22 6.05 -3.95 13.88
C HIS A 22 5.51 -2.58 13.48
N PHE A 23 4.90 -2.47 12.30
CA PHE A 23 4.28 -1.25 11.78
C PHE A 23 3.23 -0.70 12.73
N SER A 24 2.28 -1.52 13.16
CA SER A 24 1.21 -1.14 14.10
C SER A 24 1.79 -0.61 15.42
N ILE A 25 2.72 -1.36 16.03
CA ILE A 25 3.33 -0.96 17.31
C ILE A 25 4.10 0.35 17.16
N TYR A 26 4.93 0.46 16.13
CA TYR A 26 5.84 1.58 15.96
C TYR A 26 5.10 2.84 15.49
N MET A 27 4.03 2.71 14.69
CA MET A 27 3.19 3.84 14.31
C MET A 27 2.49 4.50 15.51
N LYS A 28 2.28 3.79 16.62
CA LYS A 28 1.78 4.43 17.85
C LYS A 28 2.75 5.49 18.37
N TYR A 29 4.06 5.20 18.30
CA TYR A 29 5.11 6.16 18.65
C TYR A 29 5.23 7.28 17.62
N ILE A 30 5.20 6.96 16.32
CA ILE A 30 5.30 7.96 15.25
C ILE A 30 4.14 8.96 15.29
N MET A 31 2.94 8.51 15.64
CA MET A 31 1.72 9.30 15.63
C MET A 31 1.29 9.80 17.02
N GLU A 32 2.11 9.64 18.06
CA GLU A 32 1.69 9.94 19.45
C GLU A 32 1.37 11.43 19.69
N ASP A 33 1.98 12.31 18.90
CA ASP A 33 1.78 13.76 18.98
C ASP A 33 0.58 14.25 18.13
N TYR A 34 -0.03 13.36 17.32
CA TYR A 34 -1.23 13.69 16.53
C TYR A 34 -2.50 13.50 17.37
N ASN A 35 -3.50 14.35 17.13
CA ASN A 35 -4.84 14.06 17.65
C ASN A 35 -5.33 12.74 17.01
N LYS A 36 -5.82 11.82 17.84
CA LYS A 36 -6.29 10.50 17.39
C LYS A 36 -7.43 10.61 16.37
N ASP A 37 -8.25 11.64 16.49
CA ASP A 37 -9.36 11.87 15.57
C ASP A 37 -8.91 12.46 14.22
N ASP A 38 -7.66 12.94 14.13
CA ASP A 38 -7.12 13.51 12.89
C ASP A 38 -6.54 12.44 11.95
N TYR A 39 -6.37 11.19 12.40
CA TYR A 39 -5.81 10.14 11.54
C TYR A 39 -6.42 8.75 11.70
N GLU A 40 -6.37 8.00 10.60
CA GLU A 40 -6.73 6.57 10.54
C GLU A 40 -5.70 5.78 9.73
N ILE A 41 -5.53 4.50 10.06
CA ILE A 41 -4.62 3.57 9.34
C ILE A 41 -5.43 2.41 8.78
N TYR A 42 -5.31 2.18 7.48
CA TYR A 42 -6.00 1.12 6.76
C TYR A 42 -5.01 0.14 6.15
N TYR A 43 -5.03 -1.09 6.66
CA TYR A 43 -4.37 -2.22 6.02
C TYR A 43 -5.25 -2.73 4.89
N SER A 44 -4.91 -2.35 3.66
CA SER A 44 -5.61 -2.80 2.46
C SER A 44 -5.13 -4.21 2.12
N HIS A 45 -5.95 -5.21 2.44
CA HIS A 45 -5.56 -6.61 2.52
C HIS A 45 -6.15 -7.43 1.39
N GLN A 46 -5.32 -7.85 0.43
CA GLN A 46 -5.74 -8.78 -0.61
C GLN A 46 -5.83 -10.20 -0.06
N THR A 47 -7.04 -10.74 0.08
CA THR A 47 -7.30 -12.04 0.73
C THR A 47 -7.41 -13.22 -0.23
N ASP A 48 -7.48 -12.96 -1.54
CA ASP A 48 -7.55 -13.99 -2.57
C ASP A 48 -6.19 -14.65 -2.88
N SER A 49 -6.24 -15.72 -3.69
CA SER A 49 -5.08 -16.55 -4.03
C SER A 49 -4.29 -16.09 -5.27
N ARG A 50 -4.67 -14.97 -5.90
CA ARG A 50 -3.99 -14.44 -7.10
C ARG A 50 -2.65 -13.83 -6.73
N MET A 51 -1.82 -13.47 -7.71
CA MET A 51 -0.59 -12.71 -7.43
C MET A 51 -0.89 -11.39 -6.74
N PHE A 52 0.06 -10.84 -5.99
CA PHE A 52 -0.19 -9.61 -5.25
C PHE A 52 -0.30 -8.47 -6.24
N ASN A 53 -1.36 -7.70 -6.14
CA ASN A 53 -1.57 -6.52 -6.96
C ASN A 53 -1.42 -5.29 -6.08
N ARG A 54 -0.18 -4.79 -5.95
CA ARG A 54 0.15 -3.69 -5.03
C ARG A 54 -0.57 -2.40 -5.44
N GLY A 55 -0.62 -2.10 -6.74
CA GLY A 55 -1.33 -0.94 -7.28
C GLY A 55 -2.84 -1.00 -7.03
N ALA A 56 -3.49 -2.12 -7.38
CA ALA A 56 -4.93 -2.30 -7.11
C ALA A 56 -5.26 -2.25 -5.62
N THR A 57 -4.41 -2.82 -4.78
CA THR A 57 -4.60 -2.79 -3.32
C THR A 57 -4.56 -1.34 -2.78
N LYS A 58 -3.66 -0.49 -3.27
CA LYS A 58 -3.63 0.94 -2.93
C LYS A 58 -4.88 1.67 -3.46
N ASN A 59 -5.26 1.43 -4.71
CA ASN A 59 -6.46 1.99 -5.34
C ASN A 59 -7.75 1.62 -4.58
N ILE A 60 -7.93 0.35 -4.21
CA ILE A 60 -9.09 -0.13 -3.46
C ILE A 60 -9.13 0.48 -2.05
N GLY A 61 -7.97 0.67 -1.43
CA GLY A 61 -7.87 1.44 -0.20
C GLY A 61 -8.49 2.83 -0.37
N PHE A 62 -8.13 3.54 -1.44
CA PHE A 62 -8.66 4.88 -1.72
C PHE A 62 -10.16 4.83 -2.03
N LEU A 63 -10.64 3.86 -2.80
CA LEU A 63 -12.07 3.68 -3.08
C LEU A 63 -12.88 3.49 -1.79
N ALA A 64 -12.36 2.72 -0.83
CA ALA A 64 -13.00 2.54 0.47
C ALA A 64 -13.06 3.85 1.29
N ILE A 65 -12.02 4.69 1.21
CA ILE A 65 -12.02 6.02 1.85
C ILE A 65 -13.04 6.94 1.18
N LYS A 66 -13.07 6.95 -0.15
CA LYS A 66 -14.04 7.72 -0.94
C LYS A 66 -15.48 7.31 -0.63
N GLU A 67 -15.73 6.01 -0.43
CA GLU A 67 -17.04 5.50 -0.01
C GLU A 67 -17.39 5.89 1.43
N LYS A 68 -16.43 5.82 2.36
CA LYS A 68 -16.63 6.19 3.77
C LYS A 68 -16.87 7.69 3.97
N TYR A 69 -16.18 8.53 3.19
CA TYR A 69 -16.18 9.99 3.31
C TYR A 69 -16.53 10.68 1.99
N PRO A 70 -17.73 10.46 1.41
CA PRO A 70 -18.04 10.87 0.04
C PRO A 70 -18.01 12.38 -0.19
N ASN A 71 -18.20 13.19 0.86
CA ASN A 71 -18.19 14.65 0.78
C ASN A 71 -16.84 15.28 1.15
N ASP A 72 -15.92 14.51 1.74
CA ASP A 72 -14.72 15.05 2.37
C ASP A 72 -13.41 14.45 1.84
N TYR A 73 -13.45 13.25 1.23
CA TYR A 73 -12.26 12.50 0.79
C TYR A 73 -11.27 13.33 -0.03
N LYS A 74 -11.76 14.31 -0.80
CA LYS A 74 -10.94 15.20 -1.63
C LYS A 74 -9.95 16.03 -0.81
N ASN A 75 -10.34 16.45 0.38
CA ASN A 75 -9.54 17.28 1.28
C ASN A 75 -8.65 16.46 2.23
N ILE A 76 -8.85 15.14 2.29
CA ILE A 76 -8.06 14.25 3.14
C ILE A 76 -6.70 14.02 2.49
N THR A 77 -5.62 14.10 3.29
CA THR A 77 -4.30 13.62 2.85
C THR A 77 -4.27 12.10 2.94
N ILE A 78 -4.00 11.46 1.80
CA ILE A 78 -3.80 10.02 1.69
C ILE A 78 -2.30 9.74 1.70
N VAL A 79 -1.85 8.95 2.67
CA VAL A 79 -0.46 8.47 2.76
C VAL A 79 -0.41 7.04 2.26
N PHE A 80 0.24 6.80 1.13
CA PHE A 80 0.59 5.44 0.72
C PHE A 80 1.91 5.07 1.41
N ASN A 81 1.87 4.05 2.27
CA ASN A 81 3.03 3.63 3.06
C ASN A 81 3.20 2.11 2.94
N ASP A 82 4.38 1.65 2.52
CA ASP A 82 4.69 0.21 2.55
C ASP A 82 4.81 -0.28 4.00
N VAL A 83 4.24 -1.46 4.29
CA VAL A 83 4.18 -2.03 5.64
C VAL A 83 5.56 -2.31 6.26
N ASP A 84 6.60 -2.38 5.44
CA ASP A 84 7.98 -2.64 5.87
C ASP A 84 8.84 -1.38 5.98
N THR A 85 8.27 -0.18 5.87
CA THR A 85 9.00 1.10 5.91
C THR A 85 8.40 2.10 6.89
N LEU A 86 9.21 2.63 7.81
CA LEU A 86 8.79 3.58 8.85
C LEU A 86 9.91 4.60 9.13
N PRO A 87 9.62 5.89 9.41
CA PRO A 87 10.65 6.80 9.91
C PRO A 87 11.23 6.27 11.23
N SER A 88 12.53 6.47 11.48
CA SER A 88 13.19 5.96 12.69
C SER A 88 12.94 6.80 13.96
N ILE A 89 12.33 7.98 13.80
CA ILE A 89 11.98 8.91 14.87
C ILE A 89 10.66 9.59 14.52
N LYS A 90 9.85 9.94 15.53
CA LYS A 90 8.63 10.73 15.33
C LYS A 90 8.93 12.15 14.82
N ASN A 91 7.92 12.80 14.24
CA ASN A 91 8.01 14.17 13.68
C ASN A 91 9.07 14.36 12.58
N MET A 92 9.58 13.27 12.01
CA MET A 92 10.52 13.31 10.89
C MET A 92 9.86 13.78 9.58
N PHE A 93 8.61 13.38 9.37
CA PHE A 93 7.82 13.69 8.18
C PHE A 93 6.60 14.50 8.57
N ASP A 94 6.38 15.61 7.86
CA ASP A 94 5.10 16.31 7.90
C ASP A 94 4.20 15.72 6.81
N TYR A 95 3.41 14.72 7.20
CA TYR A 95 2.59 13.94 6.29
C TYR A 95 1.48 14.75 5.61
N ILE A 96 0.99 15.83 6.21
CA ILE A 96 -0.13 16.61 5.65
C ILE A 96 0.33 17.32 4.37
N THR A 97 -0.46 17.21 3.31
CA THR A 97 -0.23 17.96 2.07
C THR A 97 -1.49 18.71 1.65
N HIS A 98 -1.40 19.48 0.56
CA HIS A 98 -2.51 20.23 -0.01
C HIS A 98 -2.59 19.99 -1.52
N THR A 99 -3.76 20.25 -2.10
CA THR A 99 -4.01 20.10 -3.53
C THR A 99 -2.97 20.85 -4.35
N GLY A 100 -2.44 20.20 -5.39
CA GLY A 100 -1.34 20.66 -6.22
C GLY A 100 0.05 20.20 -5.73
N ILE A 101 0.16 19.55 -4.56
CA ILE A 101 1.44 19.08 -4.01
C ILE A 101 1.37 17.62 -3.54
N VAL A 102 2.25 16.80 -4.09
CA VAL A 102 2.60 15.47 -3.60
C VAL A 102 3.89 15.56 -2.79
N LYS A 103 3.89 15.09 -1.55
CA LYS A 103 5.12 14.97 -0.75
C LYS A 103 5.65 13.56 -0.85
N HIS A 104 6.94 13.40 -1.17
CA HIS A 104 7.59 12.11 -1.26
C HIS A 104 8.73 12.01 -0.24
N PHE A 105 8.58 11.09 0.72
CA PHE A 105 9.42 11.01 1.90
C PHE A 105 10.48 9.91 1.82
N TYR A 106 10.18 8.76 1.22
CA TYR A 106 11.11 7.64 1.18
C TYR A 106 10.99 6.82 -0.09
N GLY A 107 12.10 6.59 -0.80
CA GLY A 107 12.10 5.72 -1.98
C GLY A 107 13.18 6.09 -3.01
N PHE A 108 12.80 6.12 -4.28
CA PHE A 108 13.65 6.49 -5.42
C PHE A 108 13.17 7.77 -6.08
N THR A 109 14.06 8.64 -6.55
CA THR A 109 13.65 9.93 -7.17
C THR A 109 12.91 9.79 -8.51
N PHE A 110 12.97 8.63 -9.16
CA PHE A 110 12.28 8.35 -10.43
C PHE A 110 10.90 7.69 -10.26
N ALA A 111 10.43 7.47 -9.03
CA ALA A 111 9.16 6.84 -8.71
C ALA A 111 8.52 7.47 -7.46
N LEU A 112 7.23 7.22 -7.23
CA LEU A 112 6.52 7.59 -6.00
C LEU A 112 6.23 6.33 -5.19
N GLY A 113 7.30 5.67 -4.73
CA GLY A 113 7.25 4.45 -3.91
C GLY A 113 7.50 4.72 -2.44
N GLY A 114 7.55 3.67 -1.61
CA GLY A 114 7.84 3.76 -0.18
C GLY A 114 6.78 4.53 0.61
N ILE A 115 7.01 5.82 0.86
CA ILE A 115 6.15 6.68 1.69
C ILE A 115 5.84 7.99 0.93
N VAL A 116 4.58 8.17 0.53
CA VAL A 116 4.11 9.29 -0.29
C VAL A 116 2.78 9.84 0.26
N SER A 117 2.67 11.16 0.37
CA SER A 117 1.41 11.86 0.66
C SER A 117 0.85 12.58 -0.56
N ILE A 118 -0.46 12.45 -0.77
CA ILE A 118 -1.23 13.08 -1.85
C ILE A 118 -2.65 13.38 -1.34
N THR A 119 -3.28 14.48 -1.76
CA THR A 119 -4.70 14.69 -1.42
C THR A 119 -5.59 13.71 -2.17
N GLY A 120 -6.76 13.38 -1.62
CA GLY A 120 -7.72 12.54 -2.33
C GLY A 120 -8.15 13.13 -3.67
N GLU A 121 -8.22 14.46 -3.77
CA GLU A 121 -8.48 15.18 -5.01
C GLU A 121 -7.40 14.94 -6.07
N ASP A 122 -6.13 15.13 -5.72
CA ASP A 122 -5.02 14.95 -6.65
C ASP A 122 -4.84 13.48 -7.05
N PHE A 123 -5.06 12.55 -6.12
CA PHE A 123 -5.00 11.12 -6.40
C PHE A 123 -6.08 10.70 -7.41
N GLU A 124 -7.31 11.18 -7.23
CA GLU A 124 -8.40 10.98 -8.19
C GLU A 124 -8.09 11.64 -9.54
N LYS A 125 -7.56 12.86 -9.54
CA LYS A 125 -7.14 13.58 -10.77
C LYS A 125 -6.06 12.83 -11.55
N CYS A 126 -5.17 12.13 -10.86
CA CYS A 126 -4.15 11.26 -11.46
C CYS A 126 -4.70 9.91 -11.94
N ASN A 127 -5.96 9.57 -11.61
CA ASN A 127 -6.57 8.26 -11.85
C ASN A 127 -5.77 7.10 -11.18
N GLY A 128 -5.24 7.36 -9.98
CA GLY A 128 -4.58 6.38 -9.12
C GLY A 128 -3.38 5.63 -9.73
N PHE A 129 -3.11 4.44 -9.20
CA PHE A 129 -2.07 3.51 -9.68
C PHE A 129 -2.56 2.64 -10.84
N PRO A 130 -1.68 2.05 -11.67
CA PRO A 130 -2.05 0.93 -12.53
C PRO A 130 -2.36 -0.32 -11.69
N ASN A 131 -3.20 -1.22 -12.23
CA ASN A 131 -3.58 -2.46 -11.55
C ASN A 131 -2.81 -3.68 -12.08
N ASN A 132 -1.51 -3.53 -12.28
CA ASN A 132 -0.68 -4.59 -12.85
C ASN A 132 -0.40 -5.74 -11.88
N TRP A 133 -0.41 -6.98 -12.38
CA TRP A 133 -0.15 -8.16 -11.55
C TRP A 133 1.35 -8.41 -11.39
N GLY A 134 1.82 -8.56 -10.15
CA GLY A 134 3.23 -8.73 -9.84
C GLY A 134 3.92 -7.42 -9.46
N TRP A 135 5.24 -7.45 -9.36
CA TRP A 135 6.06 -6.33 -8.94
C TRP A 135 6.57 -5.51 -10.13
N GLY A 136 6.51 -4.18 -10.00
CA GLY A 136 7.21 -3.23 -10.85
C GLY A 136 6.31 -2.20 -11.52
N LEU A 137 6.89 -1.02 -11.78
CA LEU A 137 6.35 0.13 -12.54
C LEU A 137 5.10 0.84 -12.00
N GLU A 138 4.40 0.33 -10.98
CA GLU A 138 3.22 1.00 -10.45
C GLU A 138 3.55 2.35 -9.80
N ASP A 139 4.67 2.42 -9.09
CA ASP A 139 5.13 3.66 -8.44
C ASP A 139 5.72 4.65 -9.46
N ASN A 140 6.35 4.14 -10.53
CA ASN A 140 6.79 4.94 -11.68
C ASN A 140 5.58 5.55 -12.39
N ALA A 141 4.52 4.78 -12.53
CA ALA A 141 3.31 5.21 -13.21
C ALA A 141 2.60 6.33 -12.49
N LEU A 142 2.48 6.24 -11.15
CA LEU A 142 1.94 7.34 -10.37
C LEU A 142 2.82 8.59 -10.49
N ASN A 143 4.16 8.45 -10.43
CA ASN A 143 5.08 9.57 -10.62
C ASN A 143 4.83 10.29 -11.95
N ASN A 144 4.73 9.55 -13.05
CA ASN A 144 4.48 10.12 -14.37
C ASN A 144 3.12 10.83 -14.43
N ARG A 145 2.05 10.21 -13.90
CA ARG A 145 0.70 10.80 -13.86
C ARG A 145 0.66 12.10 -13.07
N VAL A 146 1.35 12.17 -11.93
CA VAL A 146 1.46 13.40 -11.12
C VAL A 146 2.12 14.52 -11.93
N LEU A 147 3.22 14.22 -12.63
CA LEU A 147 3.92 15.19 -13.49
C LEU A 147 3.05 15.63 -14.68
N GLU A 148 2.36 14.70 -15.35
CA GLU A 148 1.43 14.98 -16.45
C GLU A 148 0.28 15.92 -16.04
N ARG A 149 -0.11 15.90 -14.77
CA ARG A 149 -1.14 16.80 -14.20
C ARG A 149 -0.58 18.12 -13.68
N SER A 150 0.72 18.39 -13.89
CA SER A 150 1.42 19.57 -13.38
C SER A 150 1.32 19.73 -11.87
N ILE A 151 1.24 18.61 -11.14
CA ILE A 151 1.25 18.58 -9.68
C ILE A 151 2.71 18.52 -9.22
N ILE A 152 3.05 19.32 -8.20
CA ILE A 152 4.42 19.46 -7.72
C ILE A 152 4.78 18.23 -6.87
N ILE A 153 5.93 17.61 -7.14
CA ILE A 153 6.50 16.59 -6.25
C ILE A 153 7.51 17.27 -5.31
N ASN A 154 7.09 17.53 -4.08
CA ASN A 154 7.96 18.04 -3.02
C ASN A 154 8.82 16.91 -2.43
N ARG A 155 10.13 17.13 -2.37
CA ARG A 155 11.14 16.21 -1.83
C ARG A 155 12.00 16.86 -0.73
N ASP A 156 11.52 17.91 -0.07
CA ASP A 156 12.27 18.65 0.96
C ASP A 156 12.63 17.76 2.17
N GLN A 157 11.76 16.79 2.49
CA GLN A 157 11.98 15.79 3.54
C GLN A 157 12.34 14.40 2.96
N PHE A 158 12.78 14.31 1.71
CA PHE A 158 13.05 13.03 1.05
C PHE A 158 14.27 12.31 1.61
N ILE A 159 14.13 11.00 1.75
CA ILE A 159 15.15 10.08 2.23
C ILE A 159 15.33 8.96 1.19
N PRO A 160 16.55 8.74 0.67
CA PRO A 160 16.78 7.68 -0.30
C PRO A 160 16.69 6.29 0.35
N ILE A 161 16.39 5.27 -0.46
CA ILE A 161 16.41 3.86 -0.05
C ILE A 161 17.72 3.48 0.68
N ASN A 162 17.64 2.56 1.64
CA ASN A 162 18.75 2.08 2.48
C ASN A 162 19.36 3.12 3.42
N ASN A 163 18.73 4.29 3.59
CA ASN A 163 19.15 5.24 4.60
C ASN A 163 18.63 4.83 5.99
N PRO A 164 19.47 4.83 7.05
CA PRO A 164 19.09 4.36 8.38
C PRO A 164 18.04 5.22 9.09
N ARG A 165 17.74 6.43 8.59
CA ARG A 165 16.66 7.27 9.12
C ARG A 165 15.26 6.72 8.80
N VAL A 166 15.17 5.75 7.90
CA VAL A 166 13.94 4.98 7.66
C VAL A 166 14.25 3.52 7.95
N ILE A 167 13.53 2.95 8.91
CA ILE A 167 13.58 1.53 9.24
C ILE A 167 12.97 0.78 8.06
N HIS A 168 13.75 -0.11 7.44
CA HIS A 168 13.28 -1.01 6.38
C HIS A 168 13.37 -2.46 6.83
N LEU A 169 12.24 -3.08 7.17
CA LEU A 169 12.14 -4.49 7.53
C LEU A 169 12.13 -5.41 6.30
N PHE A 170 13.28 -5.46 5.64
CA PHE A 170 13.46 -6.24 4.43
C PHE A 170 13.16 -7.73 4.65
N ASP A 171 12.28 -8.28 3.83
CA ASP A 171 11.84 -9.69 3.92
C ASP A 171 12.69 -10.60 3.03
N ASN A 172 12.42 -10.56 1.72
CA ASN A 172 13.03 -11.45 0.75
C ASN A 172 13.48 -10.64 -0.46
N PRO A 173 14.67 -10.85 -1.04
CA PRO A 173 15.08 -10.17 -2.27
C PRO A 173 14.34 -10.64 -3.52
N ASN A 174 13.63 -11.77 -3.45
CA ASN A 174 12.85 -12.27 -4.57
C ASN A 174 11.57 -11.46 -4.75
N ARG A 175 11.31 -11.07 -6.00
CA ARG A 175 10.08 -10.42 -6.46
C ARG A 175 9.43 -11.29 -7.52
N ILE A 176 8.11 -11.45 -7.39
CA ILE A 176 7.30 -12.02 -8.46
C ILE A 176 7.07 -10.93 -9.48
N ILE A 177 7.56 -11.12 -10.70
CA ILE A 177 7.42 -10.17 -11.79
C ILE A 177 6.51 -10.73 -12.88
N ASN A 178 5.89 -9.81 -13.61
CA ASN A 178 5.26 -10.06 -14.90
C ASN A 178 6.05 -9.31 -15.97
N VAL A 179 6.28 -9.93 -17.13
CA VAL A 179 7.04 -9.31 -18.22
C VAL A 179 6.14 -8.51 -19.17
N ARG A 180 4.92 -8.99 -19.40
CA ARG A 180 3.99 -8.47 -20.40
C ARG A 180 3.41 -7.12 -20.00
N GLU A 181 2.82 -7.03 -18.82
CA GLU A 181 2.12 -5.82 -18.38
C GLU A 181 3.07 -4.62 -18.23
N PRO A 182 4.27 -4.76 -17.63
CA PRO A 182 5.23 -3.67 -17.62
C PRO A 182 5.66 -3.23 -19.02
N ALA A 183 5.82 -4.15 -19.97
CA ALA A 183 6.16 -3.80 -21.36
C ALA A 183 5.03 -3.03 -22.05
N LEU A 184 3.77 -3.49 -21.91
CA LEU A 184 2.60 -2.78 -22.43
C LEU A 184 2.46 -1.38 -21.81
N TYR A 185 2.80 -1.25 -20.52
CA TYR A 185 2.81 0.03 -19.84
C TYR A 185 3.88 0.97 -20.41
N ILE A 186 5.13 0.51 -20.56
CA ILE A 186 6.24 1.29 -21.14
C ILE A 186 5.92 1.75 -22.57
N ASN A 187 5.25 0.90 -23.36
CA ASN A 187 4.88 1.21 -24.74
C ASN A 187 3.60 2.07 -24.85
N ASN A 188 3.00 2.50 -23.73
CA ASN A 188 1.72 3.22 -23.68
C ASN A 188 0.53 2.46 -24.33
N GLU A 189 0.61 1.13 -24.40
CA GLU A 189 -0.41 0.23 -24.97
C GLU A 189 -1.44 -0.23 -23.93
N LEU A 190 -1.16 -0.03 -22.64
CA LEU A 190 -2.06 -0.34 -21.54
C LEU A 190 -2.31 0.89 -20.66
N ARG A 191 -3.58 1.28 -20.54
CA ARG A 191 -4.04 2.35 -19.64
C ARG A 191 -4.93 1.79 -18.55
N ASP A 192 -4.34 1.01 -17.65
CA ASP A 192 -5.01 0.50 -16.44
C ASP A 192 -4.85 1.49 -15.28
N ASN A 193 -5.90 1.70 -14.48
CA ASN A 193 -5.99 2.81 -13.52
C ASN A 193 -7.08 2.59 -12.44
N LEU A 194 -7.34 3.59 -11.60
CA LEU A 194 -8.36 3.50 -10.54
C LEU A 194 -9.74 3.09 -11.08
N ASP A 195 -10.19 3.71 -12.17
CA ASP A 195 -11.51 3.45 -12.79
C ASP A 195 -11.61 2.09 -13.49
N SER A 196 -10.47 1.42 -13.67
CA SER A 196 -10.39 0.11 -14.32
C SER A 196 -10.68 -1.06 -13.38
N ILE A 197 -10.89 -0.79 -12.09
CA ILE A 197 -11.29 -1.79 -11.10
C ILE A 197 -12.80 -1.99 -11.13
N TYR A 198 -13.24 -3.24 -11.28
CA TYR A 198 -14.67 -3.59 -11.29
C TYR A 198 -14.94 -4.92 -10.58
N GLY A 199 -16.21 -5.21 -10.28
CA GLY A 199 -16.58 -6.41 -9.53
C GLY A 199 -15.93 -6.47 -8.14
N LEU A 200 -15.75 -5.29 -7.53
CA LEU A 200 -15.10 -5.09 -6.24
C LEU A 200 -16.01 -5.56 -5.11
N ALA A 201 -15.50 -6.44 -4.25
CA ALA A 201 -16.13 -6.84 -3.00
C ALA A 201 -15.09 -6.80 -1.88
N TYR A 202 -15.38 -6.02 -0.83
CA TYR A 202 -14.52 -5.91 0.34
C TYR A 202 -15.33 -5.72 1.61
N THR A 203 -14.70 -5.94 2.77
CA THR A 203 -15.26 -5.60 4.08
C THR A 203 -14.25 -4.81 4.91
N ILE A 204 -14.72 -3.92 5.77
CA ILE A 204 -13.88 -3.17 6.71
C ILE A 204 -14.13 -3.69 8.12
N VAL A 205 -13.05 -4.01 8.84
CA VAL A 205 -13.10 -4.42 10.24
C VAL A 205 -12.09 -3.63 11.07
N ASP A 206 -12.36 -3.45 12.36
CA ASP A 206 -11.39 -2.91 13.32
C ASP A 206 -10.22 -3.90 13.47
N SER A 207 -8.98 -3.41 13.35
CA SER A 207 -7.78 -4.26 13.43
C SER A 207 -7.53 -4.80 14.85
N GLN A 208 -8.01 -4.12 15.89
CA GLN A 208 -7.86 -4.56 17.28
C GLN A 208 -8.89 -5.64 17.64
N ALA A 209 -10.10 -5.57 17.07
CA ALA A 209 -11.09 -6.65 17.16
C ALA A 209 -10.57 -7.98 16.58
N SER A 210 -9.67 -7.91 15.58
CA SER A 210 -8.99 -9.08 15.01
C SER A 210 -7.94 -9.71 15.93
N ASN A 211 -7.32 -8.95 16.86
CA ASN A 211 -6.28 -9.44 17.76
C ASN A 211 -6.87 -10.03 19.07
N LEU A 212 -8.06 -9.59 19.48
CA LEU A 212 -8.73 -10.01 20.71
C LEU A 212 -9.15 -11.49 20.73
N MET A 213 -9.10 -12.20 19.60
CA MET A 213 -9.33 -13.64 19.56
C MET A 213 -8.08 -14.49 19.84
N THR A 214 -6.91 -13.91 20.17
CA THR A 214 -5.66 -14.70 20.24
C THR A 214 -4.78 -14.58 21.46
N ASN A 215 -4.97 -13.70 22.46
CA ASN A 215 -4.11 -13.72 23.66
C ASN A 215 -4.75 -13.07 24.90
N GLU A 216 -4.94 -13.85 25.97
CA GLU A 216 -5.41 -13.40 27.30
C GLU A 216 -4.32 -12.78 28.21
N ASN A 217 -3.07 -12.59 27.76
CA ASN A 217 -2.02 -12.01 28.60
C ASN A 217 -1.51 -10.68 28.04
N SER A 218 -2.14 -9.60 28.49
CA SER A 218 -1.85 -8.22 28.10
C SER A 218 -0.57 -7.68 28.75
N ASN A 219 0.46 -7.45 27.92
CA ASN A 219 1.58 -6.58 28.28
C ASN A 219 1.14 -5.11 28.31
N LYS A 220 1.61 -4.34 29.30
CA LYS A 220 1.37 -2.91 29.60
C LYS A 220 1.60 -1.88 28.47
N LEU A 221 1.88 -2.29 27.23
CA LEU A 221 2.06 -1.41 26.06
C LEU A 221 0.72 -1.02 25.37
N THR A 222 -0.42 -1.40 25.97
CA THR A 222 -1.75 -1.38 25.34
C THR A 222 -2.58 -0.09 25.57
N GLU A 223 -2.07 0.93 26.25
CA GLU A 223 -2.88 2.12 26.59
C GLU A 223 -3.09 3.10 25.42
N ILE A 224 -2.19 3.12 24.43
CA ILE A 224 -2.37 3.97 23.25
C ILE A 224 -3.32 3.30 22.26
N LYS A 225 -4.61 3.63 22.39
CA LYS A 225 -5.62 3.40 21.34
C LYS A 225 -5.18 4.08 20.03
N GLN A 226 -5.24 3.36 18.93
CA GLN A 226 -4.89 3.81 17.57
C GLN A 226 -6.02 3.39 16.63
N ASN A 227 -6.44 4.28 15.73
CA ASN A 227 -7.52 4.02 14.79
C ASN A 227 -6.99 3.19 13.61
N GLU A 228 -7.00 1.87 13.78
CA GLU A 228 -6.50 0.92 12.79
C GLU A 228 -7.60 0.01 12.27
N TYR A 229 -7.71 -0.10 10.95
CA TYR A 229 -8.73 -0.89 10.27
C TYR A 229 -8.09 -1.81 9.22
N ILE A 230 -8.78 -2.89 8.88
CA ILE A 230 -8.39 -3.81 7.80
C ILE A 230 -9.49 -3.78 6.73
N ILE A 231 -9.10 -3.49 5.50
CA ILE A 231 -9.96 -3.61 4.32
C ILE A 231 -9.68 -5.00 3.73
N ASN A 232 -10.52 -5.98 4.03
CA ASN A 232 -10.39 -7.31 3.45
C ASN A 232 -10.96 -7.31 2.04
N ILE A 233 -10.08 -7.34 1.03
CA ILE A 233 -10.42 -7.34 -0.39
C ILE A 233 -10.63 -8.80 -0.82
N HIS A 234 -11.90 -9.19 -0.92
CA HIS A 234 -12.30 -10.56 -1.26
C HIS A 234 -12.27 -10.80 -2.77
N GLN A 235 -12.65 -9.78 -3.55
CA GLN A 235 -12.74 -9.88 -5.00
C GLN A 235 -12.54 -8.51 -5.66
N PHE A 236 -11.87 -8.51 -6.81
CA PHE A 236 -11.80 -7.38 -7.73
C PHE A 236 -11.34 -7.88 -9.11
N LEU A 237 -11.68 -7.17 -10.17
CA LEU A 237 -11.23 -7.44 -11.54
C LEU A 237 -10.52 -6.20 -12.09
N THR A 238 -9.64 -6.44 -13.05
CA THR A 238 -8.74 -5.46 -13.69
C THR A 238 -8.82 -5.66 -15.21
N LEU A 239 -8.35 -4.69 -16.01
CA LEU A 239 -8.40 -4.81 -17.48
C LEU A 239 -7.68 -6.07 -17.98
N ILE A 240 -6.51 -6.36 -17.42
CA ILE A 240 -5.78 -7.60 -17.68
C ILE A 240 -6.08 -8.59 -16.56
N LYS A 241 -6.66 -9.74 -16.91
CA LYS A 241 -6.92 -10.83 -15.96
C LYS A 241 -5.61 -11.51 -15.56
N GLU A 242 -5.46 -11.82 -14.26
CA GLU A 242 -4.26 -12.48 -13.72
C GLU A 242 -3.91 -13.80 -14.43
N ASN A 243 -4.92 -14.58 -14.83
CA ASN A 243 -4.70 -15.88 -15.48
C ASN A 243 -4.11 -15.79 -16.89
N ASN A 244 -4.14 -14.60 -17.51
CA ASN A 244 -3.51 -14.35 -18.81
C ASN A 244 -2.01 -14.10 -18.71
N ASN A 245 -1.45 -14.14 -17.49
CA ASN A 245 -0.10 -13.77 -17.20
C ASN A 245 0.79 -14.97 -16.88
N THR A 246 2.06 -14.85 -17.27
CA THR A 246 3.13 -15.73 -16.81
C THR A 246 3.99 -14.97 -15.83
N PHE A 247 4.26 -15.59 -14.67
CA PHE A 247 5.00 -14.96 -13.58
C PHE A 247 6.38 -15.60 -13.41
N TYR A 248 7.35 -14.76 -13.05
CA TYR A 248 8.75 -15.15 -12.88
C TYR A 248 9.25 -14.68 -11.51
N SER A 249 10.27 -15.35 -10.97
CA SER A 249 10.97 -14.87 -9.78
C SER A 249 12.22 -14.11 -10.20
N GLN A 250 12.42 -12.93 -9.63
CA GLN A 250 13.61 -12.10 -9.82
C GLN A 250 14.23 -11.78 -8.48
N ASN A 251 15.53 -12.08 -8.33
CA ASN A 251 16.28 -11.76 -7.13
C ASN A 251 16.94 -10.39 -7.29
N LEU A 252 16.48 -9.40 -6.53
CA LEU A 252 16.95 -8.01 -6.64
C LEU A 252 18.42 -7.80 -6.21
N ILE A 253 19.05 -8.76 -5.52
CA ILE A 253 20.48 -8.68 -5.17
C ILE A 253 21.34 -8.91 -6.41
N HIS A 254 20.92 -9.81 -7.29
CA HIS A 254 21.67 -10.17 -8.50
C HIS A 254 21.19 -9.40 -9.73
N GLU A 255 19.90 -9.12 -9.81
CA GLU A 255 19.24 -8.44 -10.91
C GLU A 255 18.41 -7.27 -10.35
N PRO A 256 19.01 -6.08 -10.14
CA PRO A 256 18.32 -4.97 -9.47
C PRO A 256 17.30 -4.25 -10.37
N THR A 257 17.44 -4.35 -11.69
CA THR A 257 16.54 -3.74 -12.68
C THR A 257 15.46 -4.72 -13.11
N LEU A 258 14.21 -4.28 -13.24
CA LEU A 258 13.09 -5.11 -13.69
C LEU A 258 13.45 -5.88 -14.97
N ALA A 259 13.45 -7.21 -14.90
CA ALA A 259 13.83 -8.06 -16.00
C ALA A 259 12.65 -8.24 -16.97
N VAL A 260 12.84 -7.82 -18.22
CA VAL A 260 11.82 -7.92 -19.28
C VAL A 260 12.01 -9.13 -20.20
N ASN A 261 13.02 -9.98 -19.95
CA ASN A 261 13.28 -11.19 -20.75
C ASN A 261 13.61 -12.34 -19.79
N LYS A 262 12.62 -13.15 -19.40
CA LYS A 262 12.82 -14.32 -18.50
C LYS A 262 12.19 -15.60 -19.06
N THR A 263 12.84 -16.73 -18.76
CA THR A 263 12.47 -18.07 -19.27
C THR A 263 11.94 -19.03 -18.20
N VAL A 264 12.23 -18.82 -16.90
CA VAL A 264 11.86 -19.76 -15.81
C VAL A 264 10.64 -19.28 -15.03
N SER A 265 9.49 -19.92 -15.27
CA SER A 265 8.21 -19.56 -14.65
C SER A 265 8.06 -20.05 -13.21
N VAL A 266 7.28 -19.33 -12.41
CA VAL A 266 6.95 -19.68 -11.02
C VAL A 266 5.60 -20.39 -10.98
N LYS A 267 5.52 -21.53 -10.29
CA LYS A 267 4.25 -22.19 -10.00
C LYS A 267 3.51 -21.43 -8.90
N LYS A 268 2.19 -21.27 -9.06
CA LYS A 268 1.31 -20.63 -8.07
C LYS A 268 1.52 -21.28 -6.69
N ARG A 269 1.77 -20.48 -5.66
CA ARG A 269 1.68 -20.93 -4.28
C ARG A 269 0.25 -20.68 -3.79
N TYR A 270 -0.42 -21.73 -3.35
CA TYR A 270 -1.61 -21.59 -2.53
C TYR A 270 -1.21 -20.94 -1.22
N VAL A 271 -1.55 -19.67 -1.05
CA VAL A 271 -1.55 -19.03 0.26
C VAL A 271 -2.85 -19.48 0.93
N LYS A 272 -2.77 -20.46 1.84
CA LYS A 272 -3.86 -20.63 2.80
C LYS A 272 -3.88 -19.34 3.64
N PRO A 273 -5.02 -18.63 3.75
CA PRO A 273 -5.12 -17.51 4.68
C PRO A 273 -4.65 -18.02 6.04
N ARG A 274 -3.54 -17.48 6.56
CA ARG A 274 -2.97 -17.94 7.82
C ARG A 274 -3.94 -17.73 9.00
N TRP A 275 -4.99 -16.93 8.79
CA TRP A 275 -6.12 -16.69 9.69
C TRP A 275 -7.21 -17.78 9.67
N LEU A 276 -7.19 -18.73 8.74
CA LEU A 276 -8.12 -19.88 8.71
C LEU A 276 -7.53 -21.16 9.35
N LEU A 277 -6.36 -21.09 10.00
CA LEU A 277 -5.67 -22.26 10.57
C LEU A 277 -5.77 -22.43 12.10
N ASN A 278 -6.71 -21.77 12.78
CA ASN A 278 -7.01 -22.05 14.19
C ASN A 278 -8.41 -22.66 14.40
N ASN A 279 -8.70 -23.76 13.71
CA ASN A 279 -9.87 -24.60 14.05
C ASN A 279 -9.52 -26.07 14.31
N ASN A 280 -8.24 -26.44 14.44
CA ASN A 280 -7.84 -27.82 14.76
C ASN A 280 -6.62 -27.86 15.66
N TYR A 281 -6.81 -27.53 16.94
CA TYR A 281 -6.11 -28.18 18.04
C TYR A 281 -7.13 -28.30 19.18
N MET A 282 -7.78 -29.48 19.24
CA MET A 282 -8.27 -30.04 20.51
C MET A 282 -7.07 -30.52 21.32
#